data_AF-A0A1F9CED2-F1
#
_entry.id   AF-A0A1F9CED2-F1
#
_cell.length_a   1.000
_cell.length_b   1.000
_cell.length_c   1.000
_cell.angle_alpha   90.00
_cell.angle_beta   90.00
_cell.angle_gamma   90.00
#
_symmetry.space_group_name_H-M   'P 1'
#
loop_
_entity.id
_entity.type
_entity.pdbx_description
1 polymer ?
#
loop_
_entity_poly.entity_id
_entity_poly.type
_entity_poly.pdbx_seq_one_letter_code
_entity_poly.pdbx_strand_id
1 'polypeptide(L)'
;MTSDMLTVPLGERTYDIFFGEDIYSLFQEWICRFFPDGSVFVITDRNVASIYGEDIRRWLTGIPHYVHMIEPGEESKDWETVRGIYAFLARGKADRDALVVAFGGGVVGDLAGFAAATYLRGLPYIQIPTTLISQVDSSVGGKTGFNLPEGKNLVGAFHQPRAVFIDHNFLRTLDDRNLRAGMAEVVKCGLAGDAVLWKTLCSNGAGWKSVSGREWHDVIRRSVAFKASIVAKDERESSIRRILNLGHTIGHALEQSSGYGALLHGEAVAMGLAWEVMFSRRLGITPPEVEERLFSLLREMGFALDDPGLALSSIASAVGLDKKRVASDVDLPMVTAPGACALKRVPLALLRKELPAIRAEILRRSREAGIDPAEGRELQERIERGSHEEAVAILERRVESNPSDLRAMVLLSDAYRRSGKHTAAWEMIKEVLQQSPADAGVQRVAREIEEELRRSPPREVVAPPEPLEDVILLPEGAFEIRPADLLPGTPESPVPVAGVPPPGPPIRTITMANVYWEQGEKETALRIVDEILMRDPGDHRALEWKKAHEEERRAVAALAAFLDTIAKEYGYDLSKPH
;
A
#
# COMPACT_ATOMS: atom_id res chain seq x y z
N MET A 1 14.05 -11.35 21.84
CA MET A 1 14.21 -9.98 21.34
C MET A 1 13.42 -9.06 22.26
N THR A 2 13.96 -7.91 22.67
CA THR A 2 13.18 -6.90 23.42
C THR A 2 12.25 -6.21 22.43
N SER A 3 11.00 -6.66 22.36
CA SER A 3 9.95 -5.98 21.61
C SER A 3 9.60 -4.66 22.28
N ASP A 4 9.37 -3.63 21.47
CA ASP A 4 8.80 -2.39 21.96
C ASP A 4 7.34 -2.67 22.38
N MET A 5 6.90 -2.06 23.48
CA MET A 5 5.62 -2.34 24.10
C MET A 5 4.91 -1.05 24.53
N LEU A 6 3.59 -1.03 24.37
CA LEU A 6 2.70 0.01 24.89
C LEU A 6 1.55 -0.64 25.64
N THR A 7 1.33 -0.22 26.89
CA THR A 7 0.22 -0.71 27.71
C THR A 7 -0.98 0.22 27.59
N VAL A 8 -2.18 -0.35 27.45
CA VAL A 8 -3.46 0.37 27.50
C VAL A 8 -4.08 0.19 28.89
N PRO A 9 -3.98 1.18 29.80
CA PRO A 9 -4.41 1.01 31.19
C PRO A 9 -5.92 1.13 31.34
N LEU A 10 -6.61 -0.01 31.50
CA LEU A 10 -8.07 -0.11 31.66
C LEU A 10 -8.46 -0.86 32.93
N GLY A 11 -7.62 -0.79 33.97
CA GLY A 11 -7.80 -1.54 35.20
C GLY A 11 -7.65 -3.05 34.96
N GLU A 12 -8.64 -3.84 35.35
CA GLU A 12 -8.65 -5.30 35.14
C GLU A 12 -8.65 -5.71 33.65
N ARG A 13 -9.02 -4.80 32.75
CA ARG A 13 -9.02 -5.01 31.29
C ARG A 13 -7.78 -4.46 30.61
N THR A 14 -6.72 -4.17 31.37
CA THR A 14 -5.43 -3.74 30.83
C THR A 14 -4.85 -4.81 29.91
N TYR A 15 -4.28 -4.36 28.79
CA TYR A 15 -3.59 -5.21 27.83
C TYR A 15 -2.38 -4.48 27.23
N ASP A 16 -1.47 -5.28 26.70
CA ASP A 16 -0.26 -4.79 26.06
C ASP A 16 -0.38 -4.86 24.54
N ILE A 17 0.23 -3.88 23.89
CA ILE A 17 0.43 -3.81 22.45
C ILE A 17 1.93 -3.97 22.22
N PHE A 18 2.29 -5.03 21.52
CA PHE A 18 3.67 -5.34 21.15
C PHE A 18 3.93 -4.88 19.73
N PHE A 19 5.06 -4.22 19.52
CA PHE A 19 5.54 -3.80 18.21
C PHE A 19 6.85 -4.53 17.92
N GLY A 20 6.99 -5.04 16.70
CA GLY A 20 8.19 -5.76 16.32
C GLY A 20 8.27 -6.05 14.83
N GLU A 21 9.38 -6.67 14.47
CA GLU A 21 9.63 -7.32 13.19
C GLU A 21 9.68 -8.82 13.46
N ASP A 22 9.07 -9.60 12.57
CA ASP A 22 8.93 -11.04 12.70
C ASP A 22 8.34 -11.44 14.07
N ILE A 23 7.24 -10.77 14.45
CA ILE A 23 6.66 -10.83 15.81
C ILE A 23 6.12 -12.22 16.21
N TYR A 24 6.17 -13.18 15.28
CA TYR A 24 5.61 -14.51 15.42
C TYR A 24 6.17 -15.29 16.62
N SER A 25 7.48 -15.25 16.81
CA SER A 25 8.11 -15.90 17.97
C SER A 25 7.62 -15.31 19.28
N LEU A 26 7.39 -13.99 19.32
CA LEU A 26 6.89 -13.32 20.52
C LEU A 26 5.45 -13.71 20.84
N PHE A 27 4.54 -13.69 19.85
CA PHE A 27 3.16 -14.08 20.15
C PHE A 27 3.06 -15.58 20.47
N GLN A 28 3.86 -16.44 19.83
CA GLN A 28 3.90 -17.87 20.15
C GLN A 28 4.35 -18.08 21.60
N GLU A 29 5.45 -17.45 22.02
CA GLU A 29 5.93 -17.48 23.41
C GLU A 29 4.86 -16.96 24.38
N TRP A 30 4.19 -15.87 24.01
CA TRP A 30 3.12 -15.27 24.81
C TRP A 30 1.94 -16.25 24.97
N ILE A 31 1.50 -16.90 23.90
CA ILE A 31 0.42 -17.90 23.96
C ILE A 31 0.84 -19.07 24.86
N CYS A 32 2.02 -19.65 24.65
CA CYS A 32 2.52 -20.74 25.48
C CYS A 32 2.61 -20.38 26.96
N ARG A 33 2.93 -19.12 27.28
CA ARG A 33 3.06 -18.64 28.65
C ARG A 33 1.72 -18.40 29.33
N PHE A 34 0.76 -17.80 28.64
CA PHE A 34 -0.51 -17.36 29.24
C PHE A 34 -1.68 -18.29 28.97
N PHE A 35 -1.58 -19.18 27.99
CA PHE A 35 -2.59 -20.17 27.60
C PHE A 35 -1.96 -21.56 27.34
N PRO A 36 -1.17 -22.12 28.29
CA PRO A 36 -0.40 -23.36 28.08
C PRO A 36 -1.25 -24.59 27.76
N ASP A 37 -2.45 -24.67 28.33
CA ASP A 37 -3.36 -25.83 28.21
C ASP A 37 -4.53 -25.56 27.25
N GLY A 38 -4.63 -24.34 26.70
CA GLY A 38 -5.73 -23.90 25.86
C GLY A 38 -5.54 -24.27 24.39
N SER A 39 -6.66 -24.44 23.68
CA SER A 39 -6.65 -24.55 22.22
C SER A 39 -6.80 -23.19 21.55
N VAL A 40 -6.10 -22.99 20.44
CA VAL A 40 -6.09 -21.74 19.69
C VAL A 40 -7.04 -21.82 18.49
N PHE A 41 -7.90 -20.82 18.34
CA PHE A 41 -8.85 -20.71 17.24
C PHE A 41 -8.52 -19.45 16.42
N VAL A 42 -7.82 -19.64 15.31
CA VAL A 42 -7.45 -18.55 14.41
C VAL A 42 -8.59 -18.25 13.44
N ILE A 43 -9.01 -17.00 13.40
CA ILE A 43 -9.93 -16.46 12.40
C ILE A 43 -9.12 -15.55 11.48
N THR A 44 -9.19 -15.80 10.18
CA THR A 44 -8.53 -15.02 9.11
C THR A 44 -9.45 -14.91 7.90
N ASP A 45 -9.18 -14.01 6.96
CA ASP A 45 -9.83 -14.02 5.65
C ASP A 45 -9.02 -14.82 4.61
N ARG A 46 -9.65 -15.12 3.46
CA ARG A 46 -9.02 -15.90 2.38
C ARG A 46 -7.79 -15.24 1.75
N ASN A 47 -7.71 -13.91 1.67
CA ASN A 47 -6.56 -13.23 1.08
C ASN A 47 -5.35 -13.31 2.01
N VAL A 48 -5.57 -13.11 3.31
CA VAL A 48 -4.51 -13.28 4.31
C VAL A 48 -4.08 -14.74 4.42
N ALA A 49 -5.03 -15.69 4.36
CA ALA A 49 -4.74 -17.11 4.40
C ALA A 49 -3.96 -17.62 3.16
N SER A 50 -4.17 -17.03 1.98
CA SER A 50 -3.42 -17.42 0.78
C SER A 50 -1.94 -17.00 0.84
N ILE A 51 -1.63 -15.96 1.62
CA ILE A 51 -0.27 -15.46 1.81
C ILE A 51 0.38 -16.13 3.02
N TYR A 52 -0.30 -16.15 4.16
CA TYR A 52 0.27 -16.52 5.47
C TYR A 52 -0.32 -17.80 6.06
N GLY A 53 -1.21 -18.52 5.37
CA GLY A 53 -1.93 -19.67 5.95
C GLY A 53 -1.02 -20.82 6.41
N GLU A 54 -0.01 -21.16 5.60
CA GLU A 54 1.02 -22.14 6.01
C GLU A 54 1.93 -21.58 7.11
N ASP A 55 2.27 -20.30 7.03
CA ASP A 55 3.09 -19.66 8.04
C ASP A 55 2.39 -19.61 9.40
N ILE A 56 1.09 -19.32 9.47
CA ILE A 56 0.27 -19.36 10.69
C ILE A 56 0.36 -20.74 11.35
N ARG A 57 0.21 -21.81 10.57
CA ARG A 57 0.33 -23.18 11.09
C ARG A 57 1.74 -23.47 11.59
N ARG A 58 2.75 -23.00 10.86
CA ARG A 58 4.16 -23.13 11.27
C ARG A 58 4.43 -22.38 12.57
N TRP A 59 4.01 -21.13 12.70
CA TRP A 59 4.21 -20.29 13.88
C TRP A 59 3.46 -20.81 15.12
N LEU A 60 2.38 -21.56 14.94
CA LEU A 60 1.64 -22.22 16.03
C LEU A 60 2.03 -23.69 16.21
N THR A 61 3.13 -24.15 15.60
CA THR A 61 3.61 -25.54 15.79
C THR A 61 3.85 -25.81 17.28
N GLY A 62 3.37 -26.95 17.75
CA GLY A 62 3.43 -27.33 19.18
C GLY A 62 2.28 -26.79 20.03
N ILE A 63 1.44 -25.92 19.50
CA ILE A 63 0.23 -25.41 20.14
C ILE A 63 -0.99 -26.04 19.45
N PRO A 64 -1.92 -26.69 20.16
CA PRO A 64 -3.16 -27.18 19.55
C PRO A 64 -3.95 -26.02 18.93
N HIS A 65 -4.10 -26.02 17.60
CA HIS A 65 -4.74 -24.91 16.90
C HIS A 65 -5.62 -25.33 15.73
N TYR A 66 -6.60 -24.48 15.43
CA TYR A 66 -7.51 -24.59 14.31
C TYR A 66 -7.58 -23.27 13.55
N VAL A 67 -7.70 -23.32 12.22
CA VAL A 67 -7.79 -22.12 11.37
C VAL A 67 -9.12 -22.11 10.64
N HIS A 68 -9.83 -20.99 10.73
CA HIS A 68 -11.07 -20.72 10.00
C HIS A 68 -10.89 -19.52 9.09
N MET A 69 -11.31 -19.68 7.83
CA MET A 69 -11.23 -18.66 6.81
C MET A 69 -12.64 -18.10 6.54
N ILE A 70 -12.77 -16.78 6.59
CA ILE A 70 -13.96 -16.04 6.15
C ILE A 70 -13.72 -15.39 4.78
N GLU A 71 -14.79 -14.93 4.13
CA GLU A 71 -14.64 -14.11 2.91
C GLU A 71 -14.00 -12.75 3.24
N PRO A 72 -13.12 -12.21 2.37
CA PRO A 72 -12.57 -10.89 2.54
C PRO A 72 -13.60 -9.79 2.21
N GLY A 73 -13.38 -8.59 2.75
CA GLY A 73 -14.15 -7.39 2.43
C GLY A 73 -15.24 -7.03 3.44
N GLU A 74 -15.77 -5.81 3.35
CA GLU A 74 -16.77 -5.28 4.29
C GLU A 74 -18.13 -6.00 4.16
N GLU A 75 -18.41 -6.60 3.01
CA GLU A 75 -19.65 -7.35 2.74
C GLU A 75 -19.77 -8.61 3.61
N SER A 76 -18.65 -9.23 3.99
CA SER A 76 -18.64 -10.39 4.89
C SER A 76 -18.79 -10.00 6.36
N LYS A 77 -18.87 -8.70 6.66
CA LYS A 77 -19.03 -8.19 8.02
C LYS A 77 -20.48 -8.27 8.47
N ASP A 78 -21.06 -9.46 8.46
CA ASP A 78 -22.48 -9.73 8.66
C ASP A 78 -22.75 -10.80 9.74
N TRP A 79 -24.04 -11.07 9.98
CA TRP A 79 -24.46 -12.07 10.97
C TRP A 79 -24.12 -13.50 10.53
N GLU A 80 -24.23 -13.79 9.24
CA GLU A 80 -23.98 -15.10 8.64
C GLU A 80 -22.54 -15.56 8.91
N THR A 81 -21.59 -14.63 8.79
CA THR A 81 -20.17 -14.86 9.06
C THR A 81 -19.93 -15.08 10.55
N VAL A 82 -20.53 -14.27 11.43
CA VAL A 82 -20.48 -14.49 12.90
C VAL A 82 -21.02 -15.89 13.26
N ARG A 83 -22.15 -16.29 12.69
CA ARG A 83 -22.74 -17.62 12.88
C ARG A 83 -21.80 -18.73 12.41
N GLY A 84 -21.09 -18.51 11.30
CA GLY A 84 -20.04 -19.40 10.79
C GLY A 84 -18.90 -19.59 11.81
N ILE A 85 -18.43 -18.49 12.40
CA ILE A 85 -17.39 -18.51 13.45
C ILE A 85 -17.88 -19.30 14.67
N TYR A 86 -19.12 -19.10 15.14
CA TYR A 86 -19.66 -19.90 16.26
C TYR A 86 -19.71 -21.40 15.94
N ALA A 87 -20.14 -21.77 14.73
CA ALA A 87 -20.17 -23.16 14.30
C ALA A 87 -18.76 -23.77 14.20
N PHE A 88 -17.77 -22.98 13.83
CA PHE A 88 -16.36 -23.38 13.86
C PHE A 88 -15.86 -23.62 15.29
N LEU A 89 -16.06 -22.67 16.20
CA LEU A 89 -15.69 -22.80 17.62
C LEU A 89 -16.34 -24.03 18.26
N ALA A 90 -17.65 -24.23 18.03
CA ALA A 90 -18.38 -25.37 18.58
C ALA A 90 -17.89 -26.72 18.04
N ARG A 91 -17.59 -26.82 16.73
CA ARG A 91 -17.09 -28.06 16.13
C ARG A 91 -15.68 -28.42 16.60
N GLY A 92 -14.82 -27.42 16.79
CA GLY A 92 -13.51 -27.61 17.40
C GLY A 92 -13.54 -27.75 18.92
N LYS A 93 -14.74 -27.75 19.53
CA LYS A 93 -14.96 -27.91 20.97
C LYS A 93 -14.24 -26.84 21.81
N ALA A 94 -14.26 -25.59 21.34
CA ALA A 94 -13.77 -24.46 22.11
C ALA A 94 -14.47 -24.40 23.48
N ASP A 95 -13.69 -24.47 24.55
CA ASP A 95 -14.13 -24.31 25.93
C ASP A 95 -13.78 -22.90 26.44
N ARG A 96 -13.83 -22.67 27.76
CA ARG A 96 -13.56 -21.35 28.36
C ARG A 96 -12.09 -20.98 28.40
N ASP A 97 -11.20 -21.95 28.22
CA ASP A 97 -9.74 -21.76 28.22
C ASP A 97 -9.20 -21.59 26.80
N ALA A 98 -10.06 -21.78 25.79
CA ALA A 98 -9.74 -21.53 24.38
C ALA A 98 -9.41 -20.04 24.11
N LEU A 99 -8.41 -19.83 23.27
CA LEU A 99 -7.98 -18.50 22.83
C LEU A 99 -8.40 -18.25 21.38
N VAL A 100 -9.13 -17.16 21.14
CA VAL A 100 -9.42 -16.70 19.77
C VAL A 100 -8.29 -15.79 19.26
N VAL A 101 -7.81 -16.02 18.05
CA VAL A 101 -6.77 -15.20 17.40
C VAL A 101 -7.38 -14.54 16.17
N ALA A 102 -7.50 -13.22 16.19
CA ALA A 102 -7.92 -12.44 15.02
C ALA A 102 -6.68 -12.09 14.19
N PHE A 103 -6.42 -12.83 13.11
CA PHE A 103 -5.28 -12.63 12.22
C PHE A 103 -5.76 -12.02 10.91
N GLY A 104 -5.64 -10.70 10.76
CA GLY A 104 -6.16 -10.03 9.55
C GLY A 104 -6.37 -8.52 9.67
N GLY A 105 -7.16 -7.98 8.75
CA GLY A 105 -7.59 -6.58 8.77
C GLY A 105 -8.69 -6.28 9.79
N GLY A 106 -9.26 -5.07 9.73
CA GLY A 106 -10.29 -4.62 10.67
C GLY A 106 -11.58 -5.46 10.66
N VAL A 107 -11.99 -5.97 9.51
CA VAL A 107 -13.16 -6.86 9.40
C VAL A 107 -12.97 -8.14 10.21
N VAL A 108 -11.82 -8.81 10.06
CA VAL A 108 -11.46 -10.01 10.84
C VAL A 108 -11.42 -9.67 12.33
N GLY A 109 -10.77 -8.57 12.71
CA GLY A 109 -10.69 -8.09 14.09
C GLY A 109 -12.05 -7.88 14.74
N ASP A 110 -12.97 -7.21 14.06
CA ASP A 110 -14.30 -6.91 14.58
C ASP A 110 -15.18 -8.16 14.71
N LEU A 111 -15.16 -9.04 13.70
CA LEU A 111 -15.97 -10.26 13.69
C LEU A 111 -15.46 -11.28 14.72
N ALA A 112 -14.15 -11.53 14.74
CA ALA A 112 -13.53 -12.46 15.69
C ALA A 112 -13.63 -11.94 17.12
N GLY A 113 -13.42 -10.64 17.32
CA GLY A 113 -13.58 -10.00 18.63
C GLY A 113 -15.03 -10.03 19.13
N PHE A 114 -16.02 -9.85 18.25
CA PHE A 114 -17.44 -9.97 18.63
C PHE A 114 -17.83 -11.40 18.94
N ALA A 115 -17.37 -12.35 18.12
CA ALA A 115 -17.60 -13.76 18.37
C ALA A 115 -16.97 -14.20 19.71
N ALA A 116 -15.75 -13.77 20.00
CA ALA A 116 -15.11 -14.00 21.29
C ALA A 116 -15.89 -13.35 22.45
N ALA A 117 -16.41 -12.15 22.28
CA ALA A 117 -17.16 -11.45 23.34
C ALA A 117 -18.44 -12.20 23.79
N THR A 118 -19.05 -12.96 22.88
CA THR A 118 -20.42 -13.48 23.04
C THR A 118 -20.47 -15.01 23.13
N TYR A 119 -19.56 -15.71 22.46
CA TYR A 119 -19.44 -17.16 22.56
C TYR A 119 -19.02 -17.57 23.98
N LEU A 120 -19.74 -18.53 24.56
CA LEU A 120 -19.63 -18.91 25.98
C LEU A 120 -19.69 -17.74 26.97
N ARG A 121 -20.29 -16.61 26.55
CA ARG A 121 -20.37 -15.34 27.30
C ARG A 121 -19.03 -14.64 27.54
N GLY A 122 -18.03 -14.93 26.70
CA GLY A 122 -16.73 -14.27 26.73
C GLY A 122 -15.58 -15.26 26.72
N LEU A 123 -14.87 -15.31 25.60
CA LEU A 123 -13.58 -15.94 25.45
C LEU A 123 -12.47 -14.87 25.41
N PRO A 124 -11.25 -15.22 25.89
CA PRO A 124 -10.08 -14.41 25.63
C PRO A 124 -9.78 -14.37 24.13
N TYR A 125 -9.28 -13.23 23.66
CA TYR A 125 -8.80 -13.12 22.28
C TYR A 125 -7.57 -12.20 22.17
N ILE A 126 -6.78 -12.39 21.13
CA ILE A 126 -5.69 -11.48 20.74
C ILE A 126 -5.88 -10.99 19.30
N GLN A 127 -5.26 -9.86 18.98
CA GLN A 127 -5.25 -9.31 17.61
C GLN A 127 -3.85 -9.36 17.00
N ILE A 128 -3.79 -9.80 15.75
CA ILE A 128 -2.60 -9.75 14.89
C ILE A 128 -3.00 -8.97 13.62
N PRO A 129 -2.97 -7.63 13.68
CA PRO A 129 -3.44 -6.77 12.58
C PRO A 129 -2.48 -6.79 11.38
N THR A 130 -3.01 -7.10 10.19
CA THR A 130 -2.23 -7.21 8.94
C THR A 130 -2.44 -6.05 7.96
N THR A 131 -3.32 -5.08 8.27
CA THR A 131 -3.53 -3.89 7.44
C THR A 131 -3.15 -2.64 8.19
N LEU A 132 -2.76 -1.56 7.49
CA LEU A 132 -2.36 -0.33 8.17
C LEU A 132 -3.51 0.24 9.02
N ILE A 133 -4.76 0.21 8.53
CA ILE A 133 -5.95 0.60 9.30
C ILE A 133 -6.04 -0.20 10.61
N SER A 134 -5.89 -1.53 10.55
CA SER A 134 -6.02 -2.33 11.77
C SER A 134 -4.84 -2.15 12.72
N GLN A 135 -3.63 -1.86 12.20
CA GLN A 135 -2.45 -1.60 13.01
C GLN A 135 -2.51 -0.25 13.74
N VAL A 136 -3.06 0.80 13.13
CA VAL A 136 -3.07 2.15 13.74
C VAL A 136 -4.38 2.52 14.42
N ASP A 137 -5.47 1.84 14.07
CA ASP A 137 -6.81 2.15 14.57
C ASP A 137 -7.55 0.91 15.07
N SER A 138 -8.14 0.08 14.20
CA SER A 138 -9.24 -0.81 14.60
C SER A 138 -8.87 -1.91 15.62
N SER A 139 -7.60 -2.33 15.71
CA SER A 139 -7.17 -3.31 16.73
C SER A 139 -7.16 -2.76 18.16
N VAL A 140 -7.24 -1.43 18.33
CA VAL A 140 -7.12 -0.76 19.63
C VAL A 140 -8.46 -0.19 20.09
N GLY A 141 -8.82 -0.51 21.34
CA GLY A 141 -9.96 0.09 22.04
C GLY A 141 -11.23 -0.74 22.08
N GLY A 142 -11.17 -2.01 21.68
CA GLY A 142 -12.13 -3.06 22.02
C GLY A 142 -13.54 -2.90 21.46
N LYS A 143 -13.75 -2.04 20.46
CA LYS A 143 -15.02 -2.02 19.72
C LYS A 143 -14.99 -3.18 18.75
N THR A 144 -15.96 -4.08 18.86
CA THR A 144 -16.11 -5.24 17.98
C THR A 144 -17.55 -5.33 17.51
N GLY A 145 -17.81 -5.93 16.36
CA GLY A 145 -19.19 -6.02 15.87
C GLY A 145 -19.31 -6.40 14.40
N PHE A 146 -20.55 -6.29 13.91
CA PHE A 146 -20.88 -6.54 12.52
C PHE A 146 -21.97 -5.56 12.04
N ASN A 147 -22.17 -5.54 10.73
CA ASN A 147 -23.10 -4.66 10.05
C ASN A 147 -24.49 -5.29 9.95
N LEU A 148 -25.53 -4.46 9.98
CA LEU A 148 -26.87 -4.84 9.56
C LEU A 148 -27.18 -4.20 8.19
N PRO A 149 -28.17 -4.72 7.44
CA PRO A 149 -28.65 -4.04 6.24
C PRO A 149 -29.02 -2.56 6.49
N GLU A 150 -29.47 -2.24 7.70
CA GLU A 150 -29.84 -0.88 8.11
C GLU A 150 -28.65 0.02 8.48
N GLY A 151 -27.44 -0.53 8.69
CA GLY A 151 -26.30 0.29 9.05
C GLY A 151 -25.06 -0.46 9.54
N LYS A 152 -23.91 0.20 9.40
CA LYS A 152 -22.61 -0.30 9.84
C LYS A 152 -22.49 -0.32 11.36
N ASN A 153 -21.81 -1.37 11.86
CA ASN A 153 -21.41 -1.52 13.27
C ASN A 153 -22.55 -1.33 14.29
N LEU A 154 -23.80 -1.57 13.87
CA LEU A 154 -24.98 -1.36 14.72
C LEU A 154 -25.10 -2.43 15.83
N VAL A 155 -24.55 -3.62 15.57
CA VAL A 155 -24.50 -4.72 16.55
C VAL A 155 -23.04 -4.96 16.92
N GLY A 156 -22.73 -4.89 18.20
CA GLY A 156 -21.36 -5.00 18.67
C GLY A 156 -21.22 -5.13 20.18
N ALA A 157 -19.97 -5.24 20.63
CA ALA A 157 -19.60 -5.31 22.03
C ALA A 157 -18.35 -4.45 22.29
N PHE A 158 -18.22 -3.96 23.52
CA PHE A 158 -16.94 -3.47 24.04
C PHE A 158 -16.21 -4.65 24.70
N HIS A 159 -15.29 -5.30 23.98
CA HIS A 159 -14.52 -6.46 24.43
C HIS A 159 -13.04 -6.21 24.15
N GLN A 160 -12.21 -6.08 25.20
CA GLN A 160 -10.79 -5.77 25.04
C GLN A 160 -10.00 -7.05 24.70
N PRO A 161 -9.00 -6.98 23.79
CA PRO A 161 -8.09 -8.08 23.57
C PRO A 161 -7.20 -8.28 24.81
N ARG A 162 -6.61 -9.47 24.94
CA ARG A 162 -5.59 -9.78 25.95
C ARG A 162 -4.22 -9.26 25.55
N ALA A 163 -3.96 -9.12 24.25
CA ALA A 163 -2.78 -8.52 23.67
C ALA A 163 -3.03 -8.16 22.19
N VAL A 164 -2.25 -7.23 21.66
CA VAL A 164 -2.18 -6.89 20.24
C VAL A 164 -0.73 -7.03 19.77
N PHE A 165 -0.49 -7.69 18.64
CA PHE A 165 0.84 -7.92 18.08
C PHE A 165 0.96 -7.25 16.71
N ILE A 166 1.62 -6.11 16.66
CA ILE A 166 1.78 -5.30 15.47
C ILE A 166 3.14 -5.58 14.83
N ASP A 167 3.10 -6.11 13.61
CA ASP A 167 4.27 -6.28 12.75
C ASP A 167 4.07 -5.51 11.44
N HIS A 168 4.95 -4.55 11.19
CA HIS A 168 4.86 -3.73 10.00
C HIS A 168 5.27 -4.48 8.72
N ASN A 169 5.91 -5.66 8.83
CA ASN A 169 6.24 -6.49 7.68
C ASN A 169 4.99 -6.97 6.93
N PHE A 170 3.84 -7.11 7.60
CA PHE A 170 2.58 -7.45 6.92
C PHE A 170 2.14 -6.40 5.89
N LEU A 171 2.58 -5.15 6.04
CA LEU A 171 2.26 -4.07 5.11
C LEU A 171 2.95 -4.25 3.75
N ARG A 172 4.03 -5.05 3.66
CA ARG A 172 4.74 -5.32 2.40
C ARG A 172 3.89 -6.04 1.37
N THR A 173 2.90 -6.80 1.81
CA THR A 173 1.96 -7.53 0.94
C THR A 173 0.61 -6.83 0.80
N LEU A 174 0.41 -5.68 1.46
CA LEU A 174 -0.82 -4.91 1.39
C LEU A 174 -0.85 -4.08 0.09
N ASP A 175 -1.97 -4.09 -0.62
CA ASP A 175 -2.09 -3.30 -1.84
C ASP A 175 -2.08 -1.79 -1.56
N ASP A 176 -1.64 -1.01 -2.55
CA ASP A 176 -1.55 0.45 -2.49
C ASP A 176 -2.86 1.13 -2.06
N ARG A 177 -4.03 0.59 -2.42
CA ARG A 177 -5.32 1.21 -2.09
C ARG A 177 -5.62 1.06 -0.60
N ASN A 178 -5.45 -0.13 -0.04
CA ASN A 178 -5.62 -0.38 1.39
C ASN A 178 -4.53 0.28 2.25
N LEU A 179 -3.28 0.33 1.78
CA LEU A 179 -2.20 1.05 2.45
C LEU A 179 -2.52 2.55 2.51
N ARG A 180 -2.91 3.15 1.38
CA ARG A 180 -3.34 4.56 1.32
C ARG A 180 -4.53 4.79 2.24
N ALA A 181 -5.55 3.94 2.21
CA ALA A 181 -6.71 4.07 3.11
C ALA A 181 -6.27 4.12 4.60
N GLY A 182 -5.28 3.33 5.00
CA GLY A 182 -4.70 3.41 6.35
C GLY A 182 -4.02 4.74 6.67
N MET A 183 -3.40 5.38 5.68
CA MET A 183 -2.77 6.69 5.88
C MET A 183 -3.76 7.78 6.27
N ALA A 184 -5.04 7.67 5.92
CA ALA A 184 -6.06 8.63 6.36
C ALA A 184 -6.18 8.67 7.89
N GLU A 185 -6.12 7.50 8.54
CA GLU A 185 -6.18 7.39 10.00
C GLU A 185 -4.88 7.86 10.66
N VAL A 186 -3.74 7.63 10.01
CA VAL A 186 -2.44 8.18 10.45
C VAL A 186 -2.45 9.71 10.39
N VAL A 187 -2.96 10.29 9.31
CA VAL A 187 -3.14 11.74 9.14
C VAL A 187 -4.09 12.29 10.20
N LYS A 188 -5.22 11.61 10.45
CA LYS A 188 -6.14 11.96 11.54
C LYS A 188 -5.43 12.01 12.90
N CYS A 189 -4.63 10.99 13.22
CA CYS A 189 -3.88 10.93 14.48
C CYS A 189 -2.89 12.08 14.62
N GLY A 190 -2.09 12.34 13.58
CA GLY A 190 -1.15 13.45 13.57
C GLY A 190 -1.86 14.80 13.74
N LEU A 191 -2.95 15.00 13.00
CA LEU A 191 -3.71 16.25 13.04
C LEU A 191 -4.40 16.48 14.39
N ALA A 192 -4.96 15.43 15.00
CA ALA A 192 -5.78 15.54 16.20
C ALA A 192 -5.00 15.52 17.52
N GLY A 193 -3.81 14.90 17.56
CA GLY A 193 -3.15 14.62 18.84
C GLY A 193 -1.64 14.41 18.86
N ASP A 194 -0.94 14.35 17.72
CA ASP A 194 0.52 14.23 17.69
C ASP A 194 1.13 15.20 16.67
N ALA A 195 1.55 16.37 17.14
CA ALA A 195 2.17 17.40 16.32
C ALA A 195 3.50 16.95 15.67
N VAL A 196 4.21 16.00 16.27
CA VAL A 196 5.45 15.45 15.70
C VAL A 196 5.11 14.52 14.54
N LEU A 197 4.13 13.63 14.72
CA LEU A 197 3.62 12.80 13.62
C LEU A 197 3.09 13.67 12.47
N TRP A 198 2.31 14.71 12.77
CA TRP A 198 1.85 15.68 11.77
C TRP A 198 3.00 16.31 10.98
N LYS A 199 4.04 16.77 11.69
CA LYS A 199 5.23 17.36 11.06
C LYS A 199 5.94 16.35 10.16
N THR A 200 6.12 15.11 10.62
CA THR A 200 6.74 14.04 9.83
C THR A 200 5.94 13.76 8.55
N LEU A 201 4.61 13.64 8.64
CA LEU A 201 3.76 13.43 7.47
C LEU A 201 3.84 14.61 6.50
N CYS A 202 3.83 15.83 7.01
CA CYS A 202 3.98 17.03 6.19
C CYS A 202 5.35 17.11 5.52
N SER A 203 6.43 16.65 6.16
CA SER A 203 7.75 16.64 5.54
C SER A 203 7.90 15.54 4.49
N ASN A 204 7.21 14.41 4.66
CA ASN A 204 7.29 13.30 3.73
C ASN A 204 6.37 13.46 2.51
N GLY A 205 5.17 14.02 2.69
CA GLY A 205 4.25 14.37 1.60
C GLY A 205 4.01 13.21 0.61
N ALA A 206 4.38 13.41 -0.65
CA ALA A 206 4.30 12.41 -1.73
C ALA A 206 5.21 11.18 -1.51
N GLY A 207 6.22 11.28 -0.65
CA GLY A 207 7.12 10.20 -0.24
C GLY A 207 6.50 9.18 0.72
N TRP A 208 5.21 9.26 1.04
CA TRP A 208 4.56 8.29 1.93
C TRP A 208 4.68 6.83 1.45
N LYS A 209 4.87 6.59 0.14
CA LYS A 209 5.11 5.25 -0.42
C LYS A 209 6.51 4.71 -0.17
N SER A 210 7.49 5.57 0.15
CA SER A 210 8.87 5.13 0.44
C SER A 210 9.08 4.78 1.92
N VAL A 211 8.05 4.94 2.76
CA VAL A 211 8.11 4.56 4.17
C VAL A 211 8.42 3.07 4.27
N SER A 212 9.47 2.72 5.02
CA SER A 212 9.91 1.33 5.16
C SER A 212 10.53 1.05 6.53
N GLY A 213 10.54 -0.23 6.93
CA GLY A 213 11.19 -0.70 8.14
C GLY A 213 10.81 0.11 9.39
N ARG A 214 11.83 0.63 10.08
CA ARG A 214 11.69 1.43 11.30
C ARG A 214 10.79 2.67 11.15
N GLU A 215 10.66 3.24 9.97
CA GLU A 215 9.75 4.39 9.77
C GLU A 215 8.29 3.98 9.95
N TRP A 216 7.89 2.80 9.47
CA TRP A 216 6.55 2.26 9.73
C TRP A 216 6.34 2.02 11.21
N HIS A 217 7.32 1.42 11.88
CA HIS A 217 7.28 1.21 13.32
C HIS A 217 6.97 2.51 14.08
N ASP A 218 7.70 3.60 13.78
CA ASP A 218 7.50 4.89 14.46
C ASP A 218 6.15 5.53 14.14
N VAL A 219 5.70 5.49 12.88
CA VAL A 219 4.39 6.00 12.44
C VAL A 219 3.25 5.26 13.14
N ILE A 220 3.32 3.93 13.17
CA ILE A 220 2.29 3.08 13.77
C ILE A 220 2.28 3.27 15.28
N ARG A 221 3.44 3.21 15.94
CA ARG A 221 3.56 3.40 17.39
C ARG A 221 2.97 4.73 17.83
N ARG A 222 3.28 5.84 17.15
CA ARG A 222 2.75 7.17 17.49
C ARG A 222 1.24 7.24 17.35
N SER A 223 0.70 6.70 16.25
CA SER A 223 -0.74 6.65 16.00
C SER A 223 -1.46 5.85 17.11
N VAL A 224 -0.92 4.67 17.44
CA VAL A 224 -1.44 3.81 18.51
C VAL A 224 -1.31 4.48 19.87
N ALA A 225 -0.19 5.15 20.17
CA ALA A 225 0.01 5.82 21.45
C ALA A 225 -1.00 6.95 21.67
N PHE A 226 -1.29 7.74 20.63
CA PHE A 226 -2.35 8.74 20.68
C PHE A 226 -3.71 8.07 20.97
N LYS A 227 -4.09 7.06 20.18
CA LYS A 227 -5.37 6.36 20.34
C LYS A 227 -5.51 5.72 21.73
N ALA A 228 -4.48 5.01 22.19
CA ALA A 228 -4.44 4.39 23.51
C ALA A 228 -4.59 5.41 24.63
N SER A 229 -3.95 6.58 24.53
CA SER A 229 -4.08 7.66 25.52
C SER A 229 -5.51 8.20 25.66
N ILE A 230 -6.27 8.18 24.56
CA ILE A 230 -7.67 8.60 24.52
C ILE A 230 -8.59 7.50 25.03
N VAL A 231 -8.38 6.24 24.59
CA VAL A 231 -9.12 5.06 25.06
C VAL A 231 -8.98 4.88 26.58
N ALA A 232 -7.78 5.07 27.12
CA ALA A 232 -7.53 4.99 28.56
C ALA A 232 -8.34 6.01 29.37
N LYS A 233 -8.63 7.17 28.79
CA LYS A 233 -9.45 8.22 29.44
C LYS A 233 -10.95 7.97 29.30
N ASP A 234 -11.38 7.31 28.22
CA ASP A 234 -12.79 7.08 27.91
C ASP A 234 -12.98 5.81 27.06
N GLU A 235 -13.04 4.66 27.74
CA GLU A 235 -13.17 3.35 27.10
C GLU A 235 -14.46 3.21 26.27
N ARG A 236 -15.57 3.79 26.72
CA ARG A 236 -16.90 3.56 26.13
C ARG A 236 -17.40 4.70 25.23
N GLU A 237 -16.52 5.64 24.88
CA GLU A 237 -16.86 6.78 24.01
C GLU A 237 -18.02 7.63 24.52
N SER A 238 -18.00 7.90 25.82
CA SER A 238 -19.01 8.73 26.48
C SER A 238 -18.69 10.22 26.41
N SER A 239 -17.44 10.59 26.13
CA SER A 239 -16.92 11.95 26.18
C SER A 239 -15.72 12.17 25.24
N ILE A 240 -14.50 12.24 25.76
CA ILE A 240 -13.27 12.66 25.07
C ILE A 240 -12.88 11.73 23.93
N ARG A 241 -13.27 10.44 23.96
CA ARG A 241 -12.95 9.50 22.88
C ARG A 241 -13.61 9.87 21.55
N ARG A 242 -14.63 10.73 21.57
CA ARG A 242 -15.21 11.32 20.35
C ARG A 242 -14.21 12.13 19.53
N ILE A 243 -13.09 12.59 20.10
CA ILE A 243 -12.01 13.25 19.32
C ILE A 243 -11.50 12.34 18.19
N LEU A 244 -11.51 11.01 18.39
CA LEU A 244 -11.11 10.04 17.37
C LEU A 244 -12.08 9.97 16.18
N ASN A 245 -13.26 10.59 16.29
CA ASN A 245 -14.25 10.70 15.22
C ASN A 245 -14.00 11.91 14.32
N LEU A 246 -12.82 12.56 14.40
CA LEU A 246 -12.43 13.60 13.46
C LEU A 246 -12.46 13.02 12.04
N GLY A 247 -13.17 13.68 11.13
CA GLY A 247 -13.40 13.22 9.75
C GLY A 247 -14.47 12.14 9.61
N HIS A 248 -15.04 11.62 10.70
CA HIS A 248 -15.96 10.48 10.63
C HIS A 248 -17.43 10.89 10.51
N THR A 249 -17.81 12.11 10.90
CA THR A 249 -19.23 12.54 10.82
C THR A 249 -19.66 12.70 9.37
N ILE A 250 -18.85 13.41 8.58
CA ILE A 250 -19.08 13.55 7.15
C ILE A 250 -18.53 12.33 6.39
N GLY A 251 -17.42 11.74 6.85
CA GLY A 251 -16.85 10.54 6.26
C GLY A 251 -17.84 9.37 6.20
N HIS A 252 -18.49 9.02 7.33
CA HIS A 252 -19.51 7.97 7.33
C HIS A 252 -20.71 8.32 6.44
N ALA A 253 -21.10 9.60 6.36
CA ALA A 253 -22.19 10.03 5.48
C ALA A 253 -21.84 9.87 3.99
N LEU A 254 -20.59 10.13 3.61
CA LEU A 254 -20.07 9.88 2.26
C LEU A 254 -20.01 8.38 1.96
N GLU A 255 -19.47 7.58 2.88
CA GLU A 255 -19.37 6.12 2.74
C GLU A 255 -20.75 5.46 2.60
N GLN A 256 -21.72 5.87 3.43
CA GLN A 256 -23.09 5.40 3.32
C GLN A 256 -23.73 5.83 1.99
N SER A 257 -23.47 7.06 1.53
CA SER A 257 -24.04 7.59 0.29
C SER A 257 -23.45 6.95 -0.97
N SER A 258 -22.23 6.41 -0.93
CA SER A 258 -21.63 5.68 -2.05
C SER A 258 -22.13 4.25 -2.21
N GLY A 259 -22.88 3.74 -1.23
CA GLY A 259 -23.07 2.31 -1.06
C GLY A 259 -21.86 1.68 -0.38
N TYR A 260 -22.12 0.73 0.53
CA TYR A 260 -21.07 0.07 1.28
C TYR A 260 -20.16 -0.72 0.33
N GLY A 261 -18.84 -0.58 0.51
CA GLY A 261 -17.82 -1.25 -0.29
C GLY A 261 -17.31 -0.46 -1.50
N ALA A 262 -18.03 0.58 -1.95
CA ALA A 262 -17.58 1.43 -3.06
C ALA A 262 -16.36 2.29 -2.67
N LEU A 263 -16.49 3.03 -1.57
CA LEU A 263 -15.39 3.70 -0.90
C LEU A 263 -14.83 2.80 0.20
N LEU A 264 -13.50 2.74 0.33
CA LEU A 264 -12.87 2.21 1.53
C LEU A 264 -13.08 3.22 2.67
N HIS A 265 -13.18 2.71 3.92
CA HIS A 265 -13.33 3.54 5.13
C HIS A 265 -12.33 4.71 5.17
N GLY A 266 -11.05 4.44 4.91
CA GLY A 266 -10.01 5.47 4.89
C GLY A 266 -10.18 6.53 3.79
N GLU A 267 -10.72 6.16 2.62
CA GLU A 267 -11.03 7.13 1.56
C GLU A 267 -12.14 8.08 2.00
N ALA A 268 -13.18 7.54 2.64
CA ALA A 268 -14.27 8.32 3.21
C ALA A 268 -13.80 9.21 4.37
N VAL A 269 -12.94 8.70 5.26
CA VAL A 269 -12.33 9.49 6.34
C VAL A 269 -11.46 10.62 5.79
N ALA A 270 -10.68 10.40 4.72
CA ALA A 270 -9.88 11.46 4.10
C ALA A 270 -10.76 12.60 3.53
N MET A 271 -11.85 12.28 2.85
CA MET A 271 -12.83 13.27 2.41
C MET A 271 -13.48 13.97 3.61
N GLY A 272 -13.89 13.21 4.62
CA GLY A 272 -14.48 13.75 5.84
C GLY A 272 -13.53 14.70 6.59
N LEU A 273 -12.23 14.39 6.66
CA LEU A 273 -11.21 15.29 7.21
C LEU A 273 -11.20 16.62 6.47
N ALA A 274 -11.19 16.59 5.13
CA ALA A 274 -11.20 17.80 4.31
C ALA A 274 -12.46 18.65 4.55
N TRP A 275 -13.63 18.03 4.60
CA TRP A 275 -14.91 18.73 4.79
C TRP A 275 -15.05 19.29 6.21
N GLU A 276 -14.75 18.49 7.24
CA GLU A 276 -14.89 18.90 8.64
C GLU A 276 -13.87 19.97 9.04
N VAL A 277 -12.65 19.90 8.52
CA VAL A 277 -11.64 20.95 8.74
C VAL A 277 -12.04 22.24 8.05
N MET A 278 -12.58 22.19 6.83
CA MET A 278 -13.11 23.38 6.16
C MET A 278 -14.29 24.00 6.92
N PHE A 279 -15.21 23.17 7.42
CA PHE A 279 -16.29 23.64 8.29
C PHE A 279 -15.74 24.32 9.55
N SER A 280 -14.79 23.69 10.22
CA SER A 280 -14.13 24.24 11.41
C SER A 280 -13.39 25.56 11.14
N ARG A 281 -12.73 25.69 9.99
CA ARG A 281 -12.10 26.95 9.56
C ARG A 281 -13.12 28.05 9.32
N ARG A 282 -14.26 27.75 8.71
CA ARG A 282 -15.35 28.72 8.52
C ARG A 282 -15.94 29.24 9.82
N LEU A 283 -15.88 28.45 10.88
CA LEU A 283 -16.25 28.88 12.23
C LEU A 283 -15.14 29.66 12.96
N GLY A 284 -13.98 29.88 12.31
CA GLY A 284 -12.83 30.57 12.89
C GLY A 284 -12.06 29.75 13.93
N ILE A 285 -12.22 28.42 13.93
CA ILE A 285 -11.60 27.53 14.92
C ILE A 285 -10.30 26.94 14.38
N THR A 286 -10.32 26.40 13.16
CA THR A 286 -9.11 25.86 12.53
C THR A 286 -8.36 26.97 11.79
N PRO A 287 -7.04 27.15 12.04
CA PRO A 287 -6.25 28.12 11.30
C PRO A 287 -6.22 27.79 9.79
N PRO A 288 -6.32 28.80 8.89
CA PRO A 288 -6.31 28.58 7.43
C PRO A 288 -5.10 27.78 6.93
N GLU A 289 -3.91 28.02 7.49
CA GLU A 289 -2.68 27.33 7.13
C GLU A 289 -2.72 25.82 7.44
N VAL A 290 -3.49 25.40 8.45
CA VAL A 290 -3.69 23.99 8.79
C VAL A 290 -4.60 23.31 7.78
N GLU A 291 -5.68 23.98 7.36
CA GLU A 291 -6.56 23.52 6.28
C GLU A 291 -5.78 23.37 4.97
N GLU A 292 -5.01 24.39 4.58
CA GLU A 292 -4.21 24.38 3.36
C GLU A 292 -3.19 23.25 3.35
N ARG A 293 -2.46 23.07 4.47
CA ARG A 293 -1.48 21.98 4.56
C ARG A 293 -2.13 20.61 4.53
N LEU A 294 -3.27 20.42 5.21
CA LEU A 294 -4.03 19.16 5.15
C LEU A 294 -4.47 18.83 3.72
N PHE A 295 -5.01 19.81 3.01
CA PHE A 295 -5.50 19.60 1.64
C PHE A 295 -4.34 19.24 0.70
N SER A 296 -3.19 19.90 0.86
CA SER A 296 -1.97 19.55 0.13
C SER A 296 -1.52 18.12 0.44
N LEU A 297 -1.40 17.77 1.73
CA LEU A 297 -0.96 16.46 2.17
C LEU A 297 -1.86 15.32 1.66
N LEU A 298 -3.18 15.48 1.79
CA LEU A 298 -4.12 14.46 1.30
C LEU A 298 -4.03 14.27 -0.21
N ARG A 299 -3.84 15.34 -0.99
CA ARG A 299 -3.62 15.25 -2.44
C ARG A 299 -2.28 14.64 -2.80
N GLU A 300 -1.21 15.02 -2.10
CA GLU A 300 0.13 14.43 -2.23
C GLU A 300 0.08 12.90 -1.98
N MET A 301 -0.82 12.46 -1.08
CA MET A 301 -1.08 11.03 -0.82
C MET A 301 -1.99 10.35 -1.86
N GLY A 302 -2.56 11.11 -2.78
CA GLY A 302 -3.45 10.65 -3.85
C GLY A 302 -4.90 10.45 -3.43
N PHE A 303 -5.37 11.10 -2.36
CA PHE A 303 -6.78 11.09 -1.99
C PHE A 303 -7.60 12.06 -2.84
N ALA A 304 -8.83 11.66 -3.17
CA ALA A 304 -9.87 12.59 -3.55
C ALA A 304 -10.45 13.27 -2.29
N LEU A 305 -10.76 14.56 -2.39
CA LEU A 305 -11.33 15.35 -1.29
C LEU A 305 -12.87 15.49 -1.37
N ASP A 306 -13.46 15.03 -2.46
CA ASP A 306 -14.90 14.92 -2.69
C ASP A 306 -15.18 13.85 -3.76
N ASP A 307 -16.42 13.38 -3.82
CA ASP A 307 -16.94 12.60 -4.95
C ASP A 307 -18.10 13.37 -5.64
N PRO A 308 -17.86 13.97 -6.82
CA PRO A 308 -18.90 14.70 -7.57
C PRO A 308 -20.13 13.86 -7.94
N GLY A 309 -19.98 12.53 -8.07
CA GLY A 309 -21.08 11.62 -8.42
C GLY A 309 -22.09 11.43 -7.29
N LEU A 310 -21.70 11.71 -6.05
CA LEU A 310 -22.61 11.62 -4.91
C LEU A 310 -23.54 12.82 -4.84
N ALA A 311 -24.86 12.58 -4.75
CA ALA A 311 -25.82 13.65 -4.55
C ALA A 311 -25.61 14.30 -3.17
N LEU A 312 -25.49 15.63 -3.13
CA LEU A 312 -25.33 16.37 -1.87
C LEU A 312 -26.50 16.13 -0.90
N SER A 313 -27.71 15.96 -1.43
CA SER A 313 -28.91 15.62 -0.66
C SER A 313 -28.78 14.28 0.07
N SER A 314 -28.13 13.29 -0.55
CA SER A 314 -27.85 11.99 0.07
C SER A 314 -26.90 12.16 1.25
N ILE A 315 -25.78 12.85 1.03
CA ILE A 315 -24.79 13.13 2.07
C ILE A 315 -25.44 13.90 3.24
N ALA A 316 -26.18 14.97 2.94
CA ALA A 316 -26.83 15.79 3.96
C ALA A 316 -27.88 15.02 4.78
N SER A 317 -28.56 14.05 4.14
CA SER A 317 -29.52 13.17 4.81
C SER A 317 -28.83 12.16 5.72
N ALA A 318 -27.67 11.63 5.31
CA ALA A 318 -26.87 10.70 6.09
C ALA A 318 -26.16 11.38 7.28
N VAL A 319 -25.75 12.65 7.15
CA VAL A 319 -25.19 13.44 8.25
C VAL A 319 -26.22 13.56 9.37
N GLY A 320 -25.92 12.98 10.54
CA GLY A 320 -26.76 13.02 11.73
C GLY A 320 -27.73 11.84 11.88
N LEU A 321 -27.66 10.82 11.02
CA LEU A 321 -28.29 9.52 11.24
C LEU A 321 -27.39 8.66 12.14
N ASP A 322 -27.18 9.07 13.39
CA ASP A 322 -26.57 8.19 14.40
C ASP A 322 -27.67 7.72 15.37
N LYS A 323 -27.94 6.41 15.38
CA LYS A 323 -28.75 5.70 16.40
C LYS A 323 -30.17 6.23 16.67
N LYS A 324 -31.05 6.19 15.65
CA LYS A 324 -32.53 6.28 15.78
C LYS A 324 -33.08 7.54 16.49
N ARG A 325 -32.29 8.59 16.71
CA ARG A 325 -32.75 9.90 17.21
C ARG A 325 -32.16 10.99 16.34
N VAL A 326 -33.01 11.88 15.81
CA VAL A 326 -32.55 13.12 15.17
C VAL A 326 -32.05 14.03 16.29
N ALA A 327 -30.75 13.99 16.57
CA ALA A 327 -30.14 14.94 17.49
C ALA A 327 -30.29 16.36 16.92
N SER A 328 -30.51 17.37 17.77
CA SER A 328 -30.47 18.77 17.33
C SER A 328 -29.04 19.24 17.06
N ASP A 329 -28.09 18.65 17.78
CA ASP A 329 -26.68 19.03 17.80
C ASP A 329 -25.79 17.79 17.72
N VAL A 330 -24.56 18.00 17.28
CA VAL A 330 -23.50 16.99 17.23
C VAL A 330 -22.24 17.54 17.87
N ASP A 331 -21.52 16.70 18.62
CA ASP A 331 -20.18 17.03 19.09
C ASP A 331 -19.18 16.71 17.99
N LEU A 332 -18.66 17.73 17.32
CA LEU A 332 -17.64 17.59 16.28
C LEU A 332 -16.24 17.83 16.86
N PRO A 333 -15.29 16.93 16.61
CA PRO A 333 -13.87 17.24 16.79
C PRO A 333 -13.44 18.33 15.82
N MET A 334 -12.83 19.38 16.34
CA MET A 334 -12.35 20.51 15.55
C MET A 334 -10.89 20.77 15.86
N VAL A 335 -10.09 20.86 14.80
CA VAL A 335 -8.65 21.09 14.92
C VAL A 335 -8.41 22.53 15.36
N THR A 336 -7.73 22.71 16.47
CA THR A 336 -7.41 24.04 17.02
C THR A 336 -5.97 24.46 16.71
N ALA A 337 -5.08 23.48 16.57
CA ALA A 337 -3.70 23.62 16.12
C ALA A 337 -3.23 22.25 15.60
N PRO A 338 -2.10 22.17 14.86
CA PRO A 338 -1.50 20.89 14.50
C PRO A 338 -1.27 20.00 15.73
N GLY A 339 -1.82 18.79 15.71
CA GLY A 339 -1.73 17.86 16.85
C GLY A 339 -2.65 18.19 18.02
N ALA A 340 -3.66 19.04 17.84
CA ALA A 340 -4.59 19.43 18.91
C ALA A 340 -6.02 19.63 18.39
N CYS A 341 -6.94 18.79 18.88
CA CYS A 341 -8.38 18.90 18.65
C CYS A 341 -9.16 19.26 19.93
N ALA A 342 -10.27 19.97 19.75
CA ALA A 342 -11.28 20.20 20.78
C ALA A 342 -12.65 19.71 20.30
N LEU A 343 -13.45 19.15 21.20
CA LEU A 343 -14.86 18.85 20.91
C LEU A 343 -15.67 20.14 20.95
N LYS A 344 -16.45 20.37 19.89
CA LYS A 344 -17.35 21.52 19.77
C LYS A 344 -18.73 21.03 19.41
N ARG A 345 -19.69 21.38 20.26
CA ARG A 345 -21.10 21.11 20.01
C ARG A 345 -21.62 22.09 18.98
N VAL A 346 -22.15 21.58 17.86
CA VAL A 346 -22.71 22.40 16.78
C VAL A 346 -24.12 21.94 16.42
N PRO A 347 -25.03 22.87 16.08
CA PRO A 347 -26.33 22.51 15.54
C PRO A 347 -26.18 21.75 14.22
N LEU A 348 -26.83 20.60 14.06
CA LEU A 348 -26.81 19.85 12.80
C LEU A 348 -27.38 20.67 11.63
N ALA A 349 -28.35 21.54 11.92
CA ALA A 349 -28.89 22.47 10.92
C ALA A 349 -27.83 23.44 10.38
N LEU A 350 -26.91 23.90 11.23
CA LEU A 350 -25.80 24.76 10.79
C LEU A 350 -24.83 23.98 9.91
N LEU A 351 -24.43 22.78 10.33
CA LEU A 351 -23.56 21.91 9.54
C LEU A 351 -24.15 21.65 8.15
N ARG A 352 -25.42 21.21 8.09
CA ARG A 352 -26.14 20.95 6.83
C ARG A 352 -26.25 22.18 5.94
N LYS A 353 -26.46 23.37 6.51
CA LYS A 353 -26.52 24.64 5.78
C LYS A 353 -25.18 24.97 5.10
N GLU A 354 -24.06 24.62 5.72
CA GLU A 354 -22.72 24.92 5.19
C GLU A 354 -22.24 23.94 4.11
N LEU A 355 -22.77 22.71 4.07
CA LEU A 355 -22.34 21.65 3.13
C LEU A 355 -22.26 22.08 1.65
N PRO A 356 -23.26 22.79 1.07
CA PRO A 356 -23.17 23.21 -0.34
C PRO A 356 -21.97 24.10 -0.62
N ALA A 357 -21.70 25.04 0.29
CA ALA A 357 -20.64 26.01 0.11
C ALA A 357 -19.26 25.43 0.49
N ILE A 358 -19.19 24.41 1.36
CA ILE A 358 -17.98 23.60 1.58
C ILE A 358 -17.64 22.82 0.31
N ARG A 359 -18.62 22.07 -0.22
CA ARG A 359 -18.40 21.25 -1.42
C ARG A 359 -17.98 22.08 -2.62
N ALA A 360 -18.65 23.21 -2.86
CA ALA A 360 -18.31 24.11 -3.95
C ALA A 360 -16.85 24.59 -3.88
N GLU A 361 -16.37 24.93 -2.69
CA GLU A 361 -14.99 25.36 -2.46
C GLU A 361 -13.99 24.22 -2.65
N ILE A 362 -14.27 23.02 -2.14
CA ILE A 362 -13.43 21.83 -2.36
C ILE A 362 -13.30 21.54 -3.85
N LEU A 363 -14.42 21.50 -4.58
CA LEU A 363 -14.43 21.25 -6.02
C LEU A 363 -13.71 22.34 -6.82
N ARG A 364 -13.88 23.62 -6.43
CA ARG A 364 -13.15 24.74 -7.03
C ARG A 364 -11.64 24.56 -6.87
N ARG A 365 -11.17 24.28 -5.66
CA ARG A 365 -9.74 24.07 -5.38
C ARG A 365 -9.18 22.84 -6.07
N SER A 366 -9.97 21.78 -6.22
CA SER A 366 -9.54 20.60 -6.99
C SER A 366 -9.34 20.95 -8.46
N ARG A 367 -10.28 21.68 -9.08
CA ARG A 367 -10.14 22.18 -10.46
C ARG A 367 -8.92 23.10 -10.63
N GLU A 368 -8.70 24.03 -9.70
CA GLU A 368 -7.54 24.95 -9.73
C GLU A 368 -6.21 24.23 -9.57
N ALA A 369 -6.18 23.11 -8.86
CA ALA A 369 -5.01 22.24 -8.77
C ALA A 369 -4.81 21.35 -10.01
N GLY A 370 -5.63 21.51 -11.07
CA GLY A 370 -5.61 20.65 -12.26
C GLY A 370 -6.20 19.26 -12.01
N ILE A 371 -6.84 19.03 -10.87
CA ILE A 371 -7.42 17.73 -10.49
C ILE A 371 -8.93 17.83 -10.69
N ASP A 372 -9.43 17.54 -11.90
CA ASP A 372 -10.85 17.22 -12.08
C ASP A 372 -11.06 15.70 -11.85
N PRO A 373 -11.65 15.28 -10.71
CA PRO A 373 -11.84 13.87 -10.38
C PRO A 373 -12.99 13.21 -11.16
N ALA A 374 -13.91 14.01 -11.71
CA ALA A 374 -14.97 13.53 -12.58
C ALA A 374 -14.41 13.31 -13.98
N GLU A 375 -13.65 14.27 -14.50
CA GLU A 375 -13.01 14.16 -15.82
C GLU A 375 -11.97 13.02 -15.84
N GLY A 376 -11.19 12.83 -14.78
CA GLY A 376 -10.20 11.73 -14.71
C GLY A 376 -10.82 10.33 -14.66
N ARG A 377 -11.97 10.16 -13.97
CA ARG A 377 -12.72 8.89 -13.96
C ARG A 377 -13.50 8.69 -15.25
N GLU A 378 -14.13 9.73 -15.77
CA GLU A 378 -14.84 9.71 -17.05
C GLU A 378 -13.88 9.41 -18.22
N LEU A 379 -12.69 9.99 -18.23
CA LEU A 379 -11.65 9.69 -19.23
C LEU A 379 -11.17 8.24 -19.11
N GLN A 380 -10.90 7.75 -17.89
CA GLN A 380 -10.53 6.35 -17.65
C GLN A 380 -11.64 5.39 -18.15
N GLU A 381 -12.90 5.66 -17.82
CA GLU A 381 -14.03 4.85 -18.25
C GLU A 381 -14.27 4.93 -19.77
N ARG A 382 -14.04 6.09 -20.40
CA ARG A 382 -14.11 6.24 -21.87
C ARG A 382 -13.00 5.49 -22.58
N ILE A 383 -11.80 5.47 -21.99
CA ILE A 383 -10.67 4.66 -22.45
C ILE A 383 -11.03 3.17 -22.34
N GLU A 384 -11.67 2.74 -21.25
CA GLU A 384 -12.07 1.33 -21.07
C GLU A 384 -13.23 0.92 -21.98
N ARG A 385 -14.10 1.84 -22.38
CA ARG A 385 -15.26 1.61 -23.28
C ARG A 385 -14.94 1.72 -24.78
N GLY A 386 -13.69 2.00 -25.18
CA GLY A 386 -13.29 2.04 -26.58
C GLY A 386 -13.35 3.40 -27.28
N SER A 387 -13.65 4.49 -26.58
CA SER A 387 -13.71 5.86 -27.13
C SER A 387 -12.35 6.56 -27.08
N HIS A 388 -11.30 5.91 -27.63
CA HIS A 388 -9.92 6.32 -27.40
C HIS A 388 -9.54 7.67 -28.05
N GLU A 389 -10.04 7.98 -29.25
CA GLU A 389 -9.63 9.17 -30.01
C GLU A 389 -10.03 10.50 -29.33
N GLU A 390 -11.23 10.55 -28.75
CA GLU A 390 -11.70 11.74 -28.02
C GLU A 390 -10.98 11.90 -26.68
N ALA A 391 -10.67 10.78 -26.00
CA ALA A 391 -9.91 10.79 -24.75
C ALA A 391 -8.47 11.28 -24.98
N VAL A 392 -7.82 10.83 -26.07
CA VAL A 392 -6.50 11.31 -26.50
C VAL A 392 -6.51 12.83 -26.72
N ALA A 393 -7.48 13.37 -27.48
CA ALA A 393 -7.53 14.81 -27.78
C ALA A 393 -7.77 15.71 -26.55
N ILE A 394 -8.42 15.19 -25.50
CA ILE A 394 -8.60 15.90 -24.23
C ILE A 394 -7.30 15.85 -23.41
N LEU A 395 -6.70 14.67 -23.31
CA LEU A 395 -5.48 14.44 -22.55
C LEU A 395 -4.26 15.12 -23.15
N GLU A 396 -4.14 15.18 -24.48
CA GLU A 396 -3.08 15.94 -25.19
C GLU A 396 -3.12 17.43 -24.81
N ARG A 397 -4.29 18.07 -24.90
CA ARG A 397 -4.46 19.49 -24.48
C ARG A 397 -4.13 19.71 -23.01
N ARG A 398 -4.43 18.73 -22.16
CA ARG A 398 -4.14 18.80 -20.72
C ARG A 398 -2.65 18.70 -20.43
N VAL A 399 -1.94 17.78 -21.10
CA VAL A 399 -0.48 17.66 -20.98
C VAL A 399 0.23 18.87 -21.60
N GLU A 400 -0.27 19.41 -22.72
CA GLU A 400 0.25 20.65 -23.31
C GLU A 400 0.09 21.86 -22.39
N SER A 401 -1.06 21.98 -21.69
CA SER A 401 -1.32 23.08 -20.77
C SER A 401 -0.66 22.92 -19.40
N ASN A 402 -0.38 21.68 -18.97
CA ASN A 402 0.38 21.38 -17.78
C ASN A 402 1.30 20.15 -17.97
N PRO A 403 2.54 20.36 -18.48
CA PRO A 403 3.49 19.27 -18.71
C PRO A 403 3.97 18.55 -17.44
N SER A 404 3.64 19.06 -16.25
CA SER A 404 3.98 18.43 -14.96
C SER A 404 2.86 17.55 -14.39
N ASP A 405 1.71 17.45 -15.08
CA ASP A 405 0.60 16.58 -14.68
C ASP A 405 0.88 15.11 -15.01
N LEU A 406 1.70 14.46 -14.18
CA LEU A 406 2.09 13.06 -14.33
C LEU A 406 0.89 12.12 -14.45
N ARG A 407 -0.23 12.44 -13.80
CA ARG A 407 -1.44 11.62 -13.88
C ARG A 407 -2.08 11.70 -15.26
N ALA A 408 -2.17 12.89 -15.84
CA ALA A 408 -2.64 13.06 -17.22
C ALA A 408 -1.71 12.38 -18.22
N MET A 409 -0.39 12.41 -18.00
CA MET A 409 0.58 11.74 -18.85
C MET A 409 0.43 10.20 -18.82
N VAL A 410 0.18 9.61 -17.64
CA VAL A 410 -0.10 8.17 -17.52
C VAL A 410 -1.40 7.81 -18.25
N LEU A 411 -2.48 8.57 -18.04
CA LEU A 411 -3.75 8.35 -18.74
C LEU A 411 -3.59 8.48 -20.26
N LEU A 412 -2.82 9.47 -20.72
CA LEU A 412 -2.53 9.70 -22.12
C LEU A 412 -1.74 8.53 -22.72
N SER A 413 -0.77 7.99 -21.98
CA SER A 413 0.00 6.82 -22.42
C SER A 413 -0.88 5.57 -22.59
N ASP A 414 -1.82 5.32 -21.68
CA ASP A 414 -2.75 4.18 -21.80
C ASP A 414 -3.76 4.40 -22.93
N ALA A 415 -4.25 5.63 -23.11
CA ALA A 415 -5.11 6.01 -24.23
C ALA A 415 -4.40 5.80 -25.59
N TYR A 416 -3.14 6.22 -25.71
CA TYR A 416 -2.31 5.97 -26.90
C TYR A 416 -2.08 4.49 -27.14
N ARG A 417 -1.79 3.70 -26.10
CA ARG A 417 -1.62 2.25 -26.20
C ARG A 417 -2.86 1.60 -26.79
N ARG A 418 -4.02 1.89 -26.20
CA ARG A 418 -5.30 1.31 -26.63
C ARG A 418 -5.78 1.83 -27.99
N SER A 419 -5.33 3.01 -28.42
CA SER A 419 -5.56 3.53 -29.77
C SER A 419 -4.55 3.03 -30.82
N GLY A 420 -3.65 2.09 -30.46
CA GLY A 420 -2.63 1.56 -31.37
C GLY A 420 -1.44 2.49 -31.64
N LYS A 421 -1.35 3.64 -30.96
CA LYS A 421 -0.23 4.59 -31.06
C LYS A 421 0.91 4.19 -30.11
N HIS A 422 1.39 2.96 -30.21
CA HIS A 422 2.29 2.34 -29.22
C HIS A 422 3.62 3.10 -29.03
N THR A 423 4.18 3.69 -30.09
CA THR A 423 5.41 4.51 -29.98
C THR A 423 5.18 5.79 -29.16
N ALA A 424 4.05 6.48 -29.37
CA ALA A 424 3.69 7.66 -28.60
C ALA A 424 3.36 7.31 -27.14
N ALA A 425 2.71 6.17 -26.92
CA ALA A 425 2.47 5.63 -25.58
C ALA A 425 3.80 5.41 -24.81
N TRP A 426 4.81 4.85 -25.50
CA TRP A 426 6.11 4.57 -24.91
C TRP A 426 6.92 5.82 -24.57
N GLU A 427 6.99 6.79 -25.47
CA GLU A 427 7.72 8.04 -25.19
C GLU A 427 7.07 8.78 -24.00
N MET A 428 5.73 8.83 -23.95
CA MET A 428 5.00 9.46 -22.85
C MET A 428 5.23 8.75 -21.50
N ILE A 429 5.10 7.42 -21.43
CA ILE A 429 5.28 6.69 -20.18
C ILE A 429 6.74 6.71 -19.71
N LYS A 430 7.70 6.77 -20.64
CA LYS A 430 9.13 6.88 -20.35
C LYS A 430 9.46 8.22 -19.68
N GLU A 431 8.84 9.31 -20.12
CA GLU A 431 8.98 10.62 -19.48
C GLU A 431 8.43 10.59 -18.03
N VAL A 432 7.29 9.92 -17.81
CA VAL A 432 6.76 9.70 -16.46
C VAL A 432 7.70 8.83 -15.62
N LEU A 433 8.27 7.76 -16.18
CA LEU A 433 9.21 6.87 -15.50
C LEU A 433 10.51 7.59 -15.10
N GLN A 434 10.98 8.56 -15.88
CA GLN A 434 12.14 9.38 -15.51
C GLN A 434 11.85 10.23 -14.26
N GLN A 435 10.61 10.71 -14.13
CA GLN A 435 10.18 11.55 -13.01
C GLN A 435 9.68 10.73 -11.80
N SER A 436 9.24 9.49 -12.02
CA SER A 436 8.67 8.59 -11.00
C SER A 436 9.10 7.13 -11.21
N PRO A 437 10.40 6.80 -11.11
CA PRO A 437 10.94 5.49 -11.48
C PRO A 437 10.48 4.34 -10.58
N ALA A 438 10.01 4.64 -9.36
CA ALA A 438 9.57 3.66 -8.37
C ALA A 438 8.05 3.43 -8.34
N ASP A 439 7.25 4.11 -9.17
CA ASP A 439 5.80 3.94 -9.15
C ASP A 439 5.37 2.64 -9.85
N ALA A 440 4.89 1.66 -9.07
CA ALA A 440 4.49 0.35 -9.56
C ALA A 440 3.34 0.38 -10.58
N GLY A 441 2.48 1.40 -10.53
CA GLY A 441 1.40 1.60 -11.49
C GLY A 441 1.93 2.06 -12.85
N VAL A 442 2.83 3.05 -12.83
CA VAL A 442 3.57 3.53 -14.02
C VAL A 442 4.40 2.39 -14.62
N GLN A 443 5.12 1.63 -13.79
CA GLN A 443 5.90 0.48 -14.24
C GLN A 443 5.02 -0.62 -14.85
N ARG A 444 3.83 -0.88 -14.31
CA ARG A 444 2.89 -1.84 -14.90
C ARG A 444 2.41 -1.40 -16.27
N VAL A 445 1.95 -0.15 -16.41
CA VAL A 445 1.52 0.41 -17.70
C VAL A 445 2.68 0.39 -18.70
N ALA A 446 3.90 0.75 -18.27
CA ALA A 446 5.08 0.65 -19.11
C ALA A 446 5.37 -0.78 -19.57
N ARG A 447 5.26 -1.79 -18.68
CA ARG A 447 5.41 -3.21 -19.04
C ARG A 447 4.36 -3.66 -20.05
N GLU A 448 3.10 -3.25 -19.88
CA GLU A 448 2.02 -3.55 -20.84
C GLU A 448 2.31 -2.94 -22.23
N ILE A 449 2.71 -1.67 -22.27
CA ILE A 449 3.10 -0.97 -23.52
C ILE A 449 4.30 -1.67 -24.17
N GLU A 450 5.31 -2.05 -23.38
CA GLU A 450 6.51 -2.73 -23.86
C GLU A 450 6.21 -4.14 -24.40
N GLU A 451 5.35 -4.91 -23.73
CA GLU A 451 4.91 -6.22 -24.20
C GLU A 451 4.14 -6.14 -25.52
N GLU A 452 3.28 -5.12 -25.67
CA GLU A 452 2.53 -4.90 -26.92
C GLU A 452 3.44 -4.44 -28.07
N LEU A 453 4.41 -3.56 -27.80
CA LEU A 453 5.45 -3.17 -28.77
C LEU A 453 6.27 -4.37 -29.25
N ARG A 454 6.54 -5.35 -28.37
CA ARG A 454 7.22 -6.60 -28.75
C ARG A 454 6.34 -7.52 -29.60
N ARG A 455 5.01 -7.48 -29.44
CA ARG A 455 4.06 -8.32 -30.20
C ARG A 455 3.67 -7.71 -31.55
N SER A 456 3.70 -6.39 -31.66
CA SER A 456 3.44 -5.63 -32.89
C SER A 456 4.60 -4.65 -33.11
N PRO A 457 5.76 -5.11 -33.60
CA PRO A 457 6.86 -4.21 -33.91
C PRO A 457 6.36 -3.16 -34.92
N PRO A 458 6.73 -1.87 -34.76
CA PRO A 458 6.35 -0.85 -35.72
C PRO A 458 6.74 -1.33 -37.12
N ARG A 459 5.85 -1.15 -38.11
CA ARG A 459 6.25 -1.30 -39.51
C ARG A 459 7.37 -0.31 -39.75
N GLU A 460 8.60 -0.80 -39.77
CA GLU A 460 9.70 -0.06 -40.36
C GLU A 460 9.27 0.29 -41.78
N VAL A 461 9.28 1.57 -42.09
CA VAL A 461 9.47 1.99 -43.48
C VAL A 461 10.87 1.53 -43.83
N VAL A 462 10.96 0.30 -44.32
CA VAL A 462 12.19 -0.26 -44.86
C VAL A 462 12.57 0.63 -46.05
N ALA A 463 13.57 1.47 -45.85
CA ALA A 463 14.31 2.02 -46.98
C ALA A 463 14.77 0.81 -47.82
N PRO A 464 14.70 0.88 -49.16
CA PRO A 464 15.04 -0.26 -50.00
C PRO A 464 16.42 -0.81 -49.58
N PRO A 465 16.59 -2.14 -49.54
CA PRO A 465 17.84 -2.74 -49.10
C PRO A 465 18.98 -2.19 -49.96
N GLU A 466 20.10 -1.85 -49.32
CA GLU A 466 21.32 -1.53 -50.06
C GLU A 466 21.69 -2.73 -50.96
N PRO A 467 22.13 -2.48 -52.21
CA PRO A 467 22.49 -3.55 -53.13
C PRO A 467 23.59 -4.42 -52.52
N LEU A 468 23.45 -5.74 -52.67
CA LEU A 468 24.46 -6.70 -52.22
C LEU A 468 25.78 -6.44 -52.95
N GLU A 469 26.86 -6.29 -52.19
CA GLU A 469 28.21 -6.24 -52.72
C GLU A 469 28.74 -7.68 -52.86
N ASP A 470 29.17 -8.05 -54.07
CA ASP A 470 29.83 -9.33 -54.32
C ASP A 470 31.35 -9.18 -54.10
N VAL A 471 31.91 -10.11 -53.32
CA VAL A 471 33.35 -10.23 -53.12
C VAL A 471 33.91 -11.22 -54.14
N ILE A 472 34.73 -10.74 -55.08
CA ILE A 472 35.44 -11.61 -56.01
C ILE A 472 36.86 -11.81 -55.51
N LEU A 473 37.25 -13.08 -55.34
CA LEU A 473 38.61 -13.47 -54.98
C LEU A 473 39.48 -13.57 -56.24
N LEU A 474 40.59 -12.83 -56.27
CA LEU A 474 41.60 -12.92 -57.32
C LEU A 474 42.78 -13.81 -56.87
N PRO A 475 43.58 -14.34 -57.80
CA PRO A 475 44.79 -15.08 -57.47
C PRO A 475 45.78 -14.23 -56.65
N GLU A 476 46.55 -14.89 -55.78
CA GLU A 476 47.54 -14.29 -54.86
C GLU A 476 46.96 -13.44 -53.71
N GLY A 477 45.70 -13.68 -53.32
CA GLY A 477 45.17 -13.26 -52.03
C GLY A 477 44.65 -11.83 -51.95
N ALA A 478 44.46 -11.16 -53.09
CA ALA A 478 43.70 -9.92 -53.17
C ALA A 478 42.21 -10.18 -53.46
N PHE A 479 41.34 -9.30 -52.97
CA PHE A 479 39.91 -9.31 -53.27
C PHE A 479 39.47 -7.91 -53.74
N GLU A 480 38.42 -7.87 -54.56
CA GLU A 480 37.73 -6.62 -54.93
C GLU A 480 36.26 -6.75 -54.54
N ILE A 481 35.68 -5.68 -54.00
CA ILE A 481 34.27 -5.58 -53.64
C ILE A 481 33.60 -4.66 -54.67
N ARG A 482 32.56 -5.15 -55.35
CA ARG A 482 31.76 -4.35 -56.28
C ARG A 482 30.26 -4.47 -55.97
N PRO A 483 29.48 -3.38 -56.12
CA PRO A 483 28.03 -3.47 -56.13
C PRO A 483 27.58 -4.31 -57.34
N ALA A 484 26.61 -5.21 -57.16
CA ALA A 484 26.14 -6.13 -58.21
C ALA A 484 25.53 -5.44 -59.46
N ASP A 485 25.28 -4.13 -59.43
CA ASP A 485 24.47 -3.41 -60.43
C ASP A 485 25.20 -2.31 -61.23
N LEU A 486 26.49 -2.48 -61.57
CA LEU A 486 27.20 -1.57 -62.47
C LEU A 486 27.29 -2.11 -63.91
N LEU A 487 26.42 -1.61 -64.79
CA LEU A 487 26.69 -1.49 -66.23
C LEU A 487 27.86 -0.49 -66.46
N PRO A 488 28.63 -0.61 -67.56
CA PRO A 488 29.90 0.09 -67.70
C PRO A 488 29.73 1.61 -67.87
N GLY A 489 30.45 2.36 -67.04
CA GLY A 489 30.80 3.75 -67.26
C GLY A 489 30.00 4.76 -66.46
N THR A 490 30.54 5.24 -65.33
CA THR A 490 30.77 6.66 -64.99
C THR A 490 31.25 6.79 -63.53
N PRO A 491 31.96 7.88 -63.17
CA PRO A 491 33.20 7.81 -62.39
C PRO A 491 33.05 8.03 -60.88
N GLU A 492 34.11 7.61 -60.18
CA GLU A 492 34.43 7.81 -58.76
C GLU A 492 34.34 9.27 -58.28
N SER A 493 33.95 9.48 -57.02
CA SER A 493 34.77 10.25 -56.07
C SER A 493 34.27 10.16 -54.61
N PRO A 494 35.18 10.32 -53.62
CA PRO A 494 35.08 9.67 -52.30
C PRO A 494 34.88 10.65 -51.13
N VAL A 495 34.25 10.20 -50.04
CA VAL A 495 34.48 10.77 -48.69
C VAL A 495 34.31 9.65 -47.63
N PRO A 496 35.25 9.48 -46.68
CA PRO A 496 35.30 8.33 -45.78
C PRO A 496 34.50 8.54 -44.49
N VAL A 497 33.90 7.47 -43.94
CA VAL A 497 33.50 7.42 -42.52
C VAL A 497 34.22 6.24 -41.87
N ALA A 498 35.05 6.58 -40.90
CA ALA A 498 35.83 5.66 -40.10
C ALA A 498 34.95 4.90 -39.09
N GLY A 499 35.09 3.57 -39.12
CA GLY A 499 35.12 2.65 -37.97
C GLY A 499 34.02 2.73 -36.91
N VAL A 500 33.05 1.83 -36.98
CA VAL A 500 32.37 1.29 -35.78
C VAL A 500 32.65 -0.21 -35.71
N PRO A 501 33.26 -0.72 -34.62
CA PRO A 501 33.50 -2.16 -34.46
C PRO A 501 32.19 -2.90 -34.17
N PRO A 502 32.10 -4.21 -34.48
CA PRO A 502 30.85 -4.97 -34.36
C PRO A 502 30.38 -5.05 -32.88
N PRO A 503 29.06 -5.12 -32.64
CA PRO A 503 28.51 -5.14 -31.30
C PRO A 503 28.95 -6.41 -30.56
N GLY A 504 29.55 -6.21 -29.38
CA GLY A 504 29.94 -7.30 -28.49
C GLY A 504 28.74 -8.07 -27.90
N PRO A 505 28.98 -9.22 -27.26
CA PRO A 505 27.92 -10.11 -26.76
C PRO A 505 27.06 -9.44 -25.67
N PRO A 506 25.80 -9.88 -25.51
CA PRO A 506 24.75 -9.18 -24.77
C PRO A 506 25.12 -8.88 -23.32
N ILE A 507 24.71 -7.70 -22.85
CA ILE A 507 25.01 -7.16 -21.53
C ILE A 507 24.27 -8.00 -20.47
N ARG A 508 25.01 -8.71 -19.62
CA ARG A 508 24.47 -9.31 -18.39
C ARG A 508 24.25 -8.21 -17.36
N THR A 509 23.10 -8.17 -16.70
CA THR A 509 22.69 -7.09 -15.78
C THR A 509 22.82 -7.51 -14.31
N ILE A 510 22.87 -6.54 -13.40
CA ILE A 510 22.85 -6.79 -11.93
C ILE A 510 21.62 -7.59 -11.49
N THR A 511 20.49 -7.45 -12.20
CA THR A 511 19.29 -8.26 -11.98
C THR A 511 19.58 -9.76 -12.16
N MET A 512 20.41 -10.13 -13.14
CA MET A 512 20.79 -11.52 -13.35
C MET A 512 21.73 -12.03 -12.25
N ALA A 513 22.63 -11.18 -11.75
CA ALA A 513 23.48 -11.52 -10.61
C ALA A 513 22.64 -11.80 -9.34
N ASN A 514 21.57 -11.04 -9.09
CA ASN A 514 20.64 -11.31 -7.98
C ASN A 514 19.99 -12.69 -8.09
N VAL A 515 19.48 -13.05 -9.28
CA VAL A 515 18.82 -14.34 -9.49
C VAL A 515 19.77 -15.50 -9.21
N TYR A 516 21.00 -15.44 -9.72
CA TYR A 516 22.00 -16.48 -9.45
C TYR A 516 22.41 -16.51 -7.96
N TRP A 517 22.45 -15.36 -7.28
CA TRP A 517 22.76 -15.31 -5.85
C TRP A 517 21.67 -15.99 -5.01
N GLU A 518 20.40 -15.70 -5.28
CA GLU A 518 19.25 -16.30 -4.60
C GLU A 518 19.13 -17.81 -4.86
N GLN A 519 19.58 -18.27 -6.04
CA GLN A 519 19.64 -19.69 -6.39
C GLN A 519 20.84 -20.43 -5.79
N GLY A 520 21.71 -19.74 -5.04
CA GLY A 520 22.90 -20.32 -4.43
C GLY A 520 24.11 -20.44 -5.37
N GLU A 521 24.00 -20.01 -6.63
CA GLU A 521 25.10 -19.95 -7.60
C GLU A 521 25.95 -18.68 -7.43
N LYS A 522 26.50 -18.50 -6.22
CA LYS A 522 27.17 -17.26 -5.80
C LYS A 522 28.40 -16.90 -6.66
N GLU A 523 29.14 -17.89 -7.16
CA GLU A 523 30.28 -17.65 -8.06
C GLU A 523 29.84 -17.11 -9.44
N THR A 524 28.72 -17.61 -9.96
CA THR A 524 28.15 -17.14 -11.22
C THR A 524 27.68 -15.69 -11.09
N ALA A 525 26.99 -15.36 -10.00
CA ALA A 525 26.55 -14.01 -9.68
C ALA A 525 27.73 -13.02 -9.57
N LEU A 526 28.79 -13.40 -8.88
CA LEU A 526 30.00 -12.57 -8.72
C LEU A 526 30.70 -12.32 -10.05
N ARG A 527 30.85 -13.36 -10.89
CA ARG A 527 31.44 -13.21 -12.22
C ARG A 527 30.66 -12.23 -13.08
N ILE A 528 29.33 -12.22 -12.98
CA ILE A 528 28.48 -11.25 -13.70
C ILE A 528 28.76 -9.83 -13.22
N VAL A 529 28.84 -9.62 -11.90
CA VAL A 529 29.11 -8.28 -11.34
C VAL A 529 30.53 -7.82 -11.65
N ASP A 530 31.52 -8.70 -11.60
CA ASP A 530 32.90 -8.39 -11.98
C ASP A 530 33.03 -8.12 -13.49
N GLU A 531 32.30 -8.84 -14.36
CA GLU A 531 32.21 -8.54 -15.80
C GLU A 531 31.61 -7.15 -16.05
N ILE A 532 30.62 -6.73 -15.26
CA ILE A 532 30.03 -5.38 -15.33
C ILE A 532 31.07 -4.33 -14.90
N LEU A 533 31.71 -4.52 -13.75
CA LEU A 533 32.72 -3.60 -13.22
C LEU A 533 34.01 -3.54 -14.07
N MET A 534 34.35 -4.60 -14.80
CA MET A 534 35.46 -4.56 -15.76
C MET A 534 35.14 -3.68 -16.98
N ARG A 535 33.88 -3.63 -17.39
CA ARG A 535 33.43 -2.83 -18.54
C ARG A 535 33.12 -1.38 -18.15
N ASP A 536 32.53 -1.19 -16.98
CA ASP A 536 32.28 0.11 -16.37
C ASP A 536 32.66 0.08 -14.88
N PRO A 537 33.91 0.46 -14.55
CA PRO A 537 34.36 0.52 -13.16
C PRO A 537 33.57 1.49 -12.28
N GLY A 538 32.78 2.39 -12.87
CA GLY A 538 31.95 3.38 -12.18
C GLY A 538 30.49 2.95 -11.97
N ASP A 539 30.10 1.72 -12.38
CA ASP A 539 28.72 1.26 -12.24
C ASP A 539 28.32 1.19 -10.75
N HIS A 540 27.51 2.17 -10.34
CA HIS A 540 27.08 2.35 -8.95
C HIS A 540 26.28 1.14 -8.44
N ARG A 541 25.46 0.53 -9.30
CA ARG A 541 24.62 -0.61 -8.93
C ARG A 541 25.47 -1.84 -8.70
N ALA A 542 26.50 -2.05 -9.52
CA ALA A 542 27.45 -3.14 -9.36
C ALA A 542 28.34 -2.97 -8.12
N LEU A 543 28.79 -1.74 -7.83
CA LEU A 543 29.55 -1.41 -6.62
C LEU A 543 28.72 -1.60 -5.34
N GLU A 544 27.49 -1.10 -5.31
CA GLU A 544 26.57 -1.30 -4.18
C GLU A 544 26.21 -2.76 -3.99
N TRP A 545 25.95 -3.49 -5.08
CA TRP A 545 25.68 -4.92 -5.03
C TRP A 545 26.86 -5.67 -4.40
N LYS A 546 28.09 -5.37 -4.82
CA LYS A 546 29.30 -6.01 -4.28
C LYS A 546 29.50 -5.70 -2.80
N LYS A 547 29.20 -4.46 -2.37
CA LYS A 547 29.28 -4.01 -0.97
C LYS A 547 28.22 -4.68 -0.09
N ALA A 548 26.97 -4.77 -0.56
CA ALA A 548 25.87 -5.38 0.18
C ALA A 548 26.08 -6.87 0.47
N HIS A 549 26.78 -7.58 -0.44
CA HIS A 549 27.02 -9.02 -0.33
C HIS A 549 28.42 -9.36 0.22
N GLU A 550 29.24 -8.36 0.58
CA GLU A 550 30.60 -8.57 1.10
C GLU A 550 30.59 -9.14 2.53
N GLU A 551 29.64 -8.75 3.38
CA GLU A 551 29.51 -9.27 4.74
C GLU A 551 29.06 -10.74 4.75
N GLU A 552 28.09 -11.09 3.90
CA GLU A 552 27.65 -12.48 3.73
C GLU A 552 28.80 -13.36 3.21
N ARG A 553 29.61 -12.83 2.29
CA ARG A 553 30.82 -13.50 1.78
C ARG A 553 31.84 -13.75 2.91
N ARG A 554 32.10 -12.75 3.77
CA ARG A 554 33.02 -12.92 4.90
C ARG A 554 32.51 -13.95 5.90
N ALA A 555 31.21 -13.97 6.16
CA ALA A 555 30.59 -14.96 7.05
C ALA A 555 30.69 -16.38 6.48
N VAL A 556 30.38 -16.58 5.19
CA VAL A 556 30.49 -17.89 4.53
C VAL A 556 31.94 -18.38 4.45
N ALA A 557 32.89 -17.48 4.13
CA ALA A 557 34.31 -17.83 4.10
C ALA A 557 34.86 -18.18 5.49
N ALA A 558 34.44 -17.45 6.54
CA ALA A 558 34.80 -17.75 7.92
C ALA A 558 34.23 -19.11 8.36
N LEU A 559 32.98 -19.40 7.99
CA LEU A 559 32.34 -20.69 8.27
C LEU A 559 33.04 -21.83 7.54
N ALA A 560 33.36 -21.66 6.25
CA ALA A 560 34.08 -22.67 5.47
C ALA A 560 35.48 -22.94 6.05
N ALA A 561 36.22 -21.90 6.44
CA ALA A 561 37.53 -22.05 7.10
C ALA A 561 37.42 -22.74 8.47
N PHE A 562 36.38 -22.43 9.24
CA PHE A 562 36.09 -23.10 10.50
C PHE A 562 35.78 -24.58 10.29
N LEU A 563 34.93 -24.91 9.32
CA LEU A 563 34.57 -26.29 8.98
C LEU A 563 35.77 -27.08 8.47
N ASP A 564 36.63 -26.49 7.63
CA ASP A 564 37.87 -27.14 7.15
C ASP A 564 38.85 -27.39 8.31
N THR A 565 38.90 -26.50 9.30
CA THR A 565 39.71 -26.69 10.51
C THR A 565 39.18 -27.85 11.35
N ILE A 566 37.88 -27.89 11.64
CA ILE A 566 37.20 -28.98 12.36
C ILE A 566 37.40 -30.30 11.59
N ALA A 567 37.25 -30.30 10.27
CA ALA A 567 37.38 -31.50 9.47
C ALA A 567 38.80 -32.09 9.53
N LYS A 568 39.83 -31.25 9.48
CA LYS A 568 41.23 -31.69 9.65
C LYS A 568 41.53 -32.20 11.05
N GLU A 569 40.98 -31.55 12.08
CA GLU A 569 41.21 -31.91 13.48
C GLU A 569 40.54 -33.24 13.87
N TYR A 570 39.37 -33.53 13.29
CA TYR A 570 38.59 -34.74 13.58
C TYR A 570 38.63 -35.81 12.47
N GLY A 571 39.41 -35.59 11.40
CA GLY A 571 39.60 -36.55 10.30
C GLY A 571 38.39 -36.72 9.37
N TYR A 572 37.52 -35.72 9.27
CA TYR A 572 36.39 -35.73 8.34
C TYR A 572 36.82 -35.31 6.93
N ASP A 573 36.28 -35.97 5.91
CA ASP A 573 36.50 -35.67 4.50
C ASP A 573 35.29 -34.90 3.97
N LEU A 574 35.36 -33.57 3.98
CA LEU A 574 34.25 -32.70 3.56
C LEU A 574 33.85 -32.84 2.09
N SER A 575 34.61 -33.60 1.28
CA SER A 575 34.23 -33.92 -0.11
C SER A 575 33.22 -35.07 -0.22
N LYS A 576 32.91 -35.75 0.89
CA LYS A 576 31.96 -36.86 0.96
C LYS A 576 30.68 -36.45 1.70
N PRO A 577 29.50 -36.97 1.31
CA PRO A 577 28.29 -36.79 2.10
C PRO A 577 28.49 -37.52 3.43
N HIS A 578 28.52 -36.77 4.52
CA HIS A 578 28.67 -37.27 5.89
C HIS A 578 27.37 -37.08 6.67
#